data_AF-A0A353NIW5-F1
#
_entry.id   AF-A0A353NIW5-F1
#
_cell.length_a   1.000
_cell.length_b   1.000
_cell.length_c   1.000
_cell.angle_alpha   90.00
_cell.angle_beta   90.00
_cell.angle_gamma   90.00
#
_symmetry.space_group_name_H-M   'P 1'
#
loop_
_entity.id
_entity.type
_entity.pdbx_description
1 polymer ?
#
loop_
_entity_poly.entity_id
_entity_poly.type
_entity_poly.pdbx_seq_one_letter_code
_entity_poly.pdbx_strand_id
1 'polypeptide(L)'
;MPLPDEEKKLKKLLLLSSNPEDTFSYDELLGFLFGLAMTPEIVLPDEWIPCIFGGEEPAFKSAKQAAEMIDCLLRLYNRFVDSYHANTLDFPFDITGLVDDQLLAVYEWVSGFDEALAMRESVWDPEFFPKLNKIKREELYFSLMIIQGLVDPEELTDFFDNMPEEFLRESFPGMDAEEMDRDMQIQLFLLASLPLAVRTLQNHARAIEKKRQQAGNKPVQLSSFKSKANRQPASCHCSSAGQPGSCCGSGAAQTRALRPTGAKKSNVIKVDFPQHREKTGKDGAVYQLKVSLEGAKPPIWRRILVPGDFTLVQLHKVIQLCMGWTDSHMHEFLIDSTCYSLPEESSERIGKPKNEAKFTLAALGEKIADGFYYIYDFGDDWAHQITVEKVIEPGQGKPYPVLIAGKRACPPEDVGGIPGYLRLLKILVDRDNDEYQEYKEWLGEDFAAERFGKEEISLINAVLEEVYS
;
A
#
# COMPACT_ATOMS: atom_id res chain seq x y z
N MET A 1 15.21 -26.76 -1.16
CA MET A 1 15.11 -26.89 -2.63
C MET A 1 13.93 -27.79 -3.02
N PRO A 2 13.22 -27.48 -4.12
CA PRO A 2 12.21 -28.34 -4.72
C PRO A 2 12.80 -29.58 -5.41
N LEU A 3 11.95 -30.56 -5.73
CA LEU A 3 12.32 -31.72 -6.55
C LEU A 3 12.16 -31.40 -8.06
N PRO A 4 12.89 -32.05 -8.98
CA PRO A 4 12.83 -31.73 -10.42
C PRO A 4 11.43 -31.87 -11.06
N ASP A 5 10.62 -32.83 -10.59
CA ASP A 5 9.22 -32.99 -11.03
C ASP A 5 8.26 -31.93 -10.45
N GLU A 6 8.69 -31.17 -9.45
CA GLU A 6 7.93 -30.08 -8.83
C GLU A 6 8.30 -28.74 -9.47
N GLU A 7 9.59 -28.48 -9.72
CA GLU A 7 10.04 -27.35 -10.55
C GLU A 7 9.22 -27.26 -11.85
N LYS A 8 9.14 -28.38 -12.57
CA LYS A 8 8.41 -28.49 -13.85
C LYS A 8 6.89 -28.35 -13.72
N LYS A 9 6.33 -28.42 -12.50
CA LYS A 9 4.92 -28.11 -12.20
C LYS A 9 4.73 -26.65 -11.80
N LEU A 10 5.66 -26.08 -11.04
CA LEU A 10 5.62 -24.68 -10.59
C LEU A 10 5.88 -23.73 -11.75
N LYS A 11 6.90 -23.98 -12.59
CA LYS A 11 7.10 -23.27 -13.87
C LYS A 11 5.88 -23.38 -14.81
N LYS A 12 5.06 -24.43 -14.66
CA LYS A 12 3.77 -24.57 -15.39
C LYS A 12 2.57 -23.93 -14.68
N LEU A 13 2.66 -23.61 -13.40
CA LEU A 13 1.62 -22.93 -12.62
C LEU A 13 1.65 -21.43 -12.92
N LEU A 14 2.84 -20.83 -12.89
CA LEU A 14 3.07 -19.42 -13.20
C LEU A 14 2.59 -19.09 -14.63
N LEU A 15 2.89 -19.97 -15.60
CA LEU A 15 2.38 -19.92 -16.99
C LEU A 15 0.86 -20.16 -17.16
N LEU A 16 0.06 -20.14 -16.09
CA LEU A 16 -1.42 -20.14 -16.13
C LEU A 16 -2.03 -18.82 -15.65
N SER A 17 -1.22 -17.82 -15.31
CA SER A 17 -1.72 -16.50 -14.95
C SER A 17 -2.44 -15.84 -16.13
N SER A 18 -3.48 -15.05 -15.81
CA SER A 18 -4.12 -14.10 -16.72
C SER A 18 -3.25 -12.87 -17.00
N ASN A 19 -2.32 -12.55 -16.09
CA ASN A 19 -1.43 -11.40 -16.15
C ASN A 19 0.04 -11.84 -16.00
N PRO A 20 0.72 -12.25 -17.09
CA PRO A 20 2.10 -12.75 -17.02
C PRO A 20 3.16 -11.69 -16.70
N GLU A 21 2.80 -10.41 -16.64
CA GLU A 21 3.71 -9.29 -16.37
C GLU A 21 3.77 -8.98 -14.86
N ASP A 22 2.63 -9.00 -14.14
CA ASP A 22 2.59 -8.93 -12.67
C ASP A 22 2.74 -10.32 -11.99
N THR A 23 3.19 -11.38 -12.69
CA THR A 23 3.29 -12.76 -12.13
C THR A 23 4.74 -13.16 -11.87
N PHE A 24 5.00 -13.72 -10.69
CA PHE A 24 6.36 -14.09 -10.28
C PHE A 24 7.06 -15.04 -11.27
N SER A 25 8.35 -14.78 -11.45
CA SER A 25 9.36 -15.76 -11.87
C SER A 25 9.31 -17.02 -10.98
N TYR A 26 9.90 -18.10 -11.48
CA TYR A 26 10.17 -19.26 -10.66
C TYR A 26 11.14 -18.98 -9.51
N ASP A 27 12.13 -18.13 -9.72
CA ASP A 27 13.16 -17.86 -8.72
C ASP A 27 12.68 -16.77 -7.73
N GLU A 28 11.86 -15.81 -8.18
CA GLU A 28 11.00 -14.98 -7.31
C GLU A 28 10.12 -15.84 -6.40
N LEU A 29 9.42 -16.85 -6.94
CA LEU A 29 8.62 -17.78 -6.14
C LEU A 29 9.47 -18.53 -5.09
N LEU A 30 10.74 -18.85 -5.39
CA LEU A 30 11.65 -19.46 -4.41
C LEU A 30 12.15 -18.48 -3.35
N GLY A 31 12.31 -17.19 -3.68
CA GLY A 31 12.58 -16.11 -2.74
C GLY A 31 11.42 -15.88 -1.79
N PHE A 32 10.22 -15.75 -2.35
CA PHE A 32 8.98 -15.51 -1.60
C PHE A 32 8.69 -16.63 -0.61
N LEU A 33 8.72 -17.89 -1.06
CA LEU A 33 8.49 -19.04 -0.16
C LEU A 33 9.60 -19.25 0.87
N PHE A 34 10.83 -18.77 0.61
CA PHE A 34 11.91 -18.77 1.61
C PHE A 34 11.65 -17.72 2.69
N GLY A 35 11.39 -16.47 2.29
CA GLY A 35 11.12 -15.36 3.21
C GLY A 35 9.90 -15.65 4.09
N LEU A 36 8.81 -16.07 3.45
CA LEU A 36 7.54 -16.40 4.09
C LEU A 36 7.69 -17.51 5.15
N ALA A 37 8.55 -18.50 4.88
CA ALA A 37 8.79 -19.61 5.80
C ALA A 37 9.68 -19.27 7.01
N MET A 38 10.43 -18.17 6.96
CA MET A 38 11.13 -17.62 8.13
C MET A 38 10.33 -16.51 8.84
N THR A 39 9.19 -16.07 8.29
CA THR A 39 8.35 -15.04 8.91
C THR A 39 7.74 -15.55 10.22
N PRO A 40 8.06 -14.96 11.38
CA PRO A 40 7.60 -15.40 12.71
C PRO A 40 6.14 -15.05 13.02
N GLU A 41 5.38 -14.60 12.01
CA GLU A 41 3.95 -14.35 12.03
C GLU A 41 3.27 -15.14 10.92
N ILE A 42 2.14 -15.78 11.24
CA ILE A 42 1.41 -16.55 10.25
C ILE A 42 0.80 -15.61 9.22
N VAL A 43 1.08 -15.89 7.96
CA VAL A 43 0.41 -15.35 6.79
C VAL A 43 -0.41 -16.50 6.20
N LEU A 44 -1.71 -16.31 6.02
CA LEU A 44 -2.61 -17.35 5.54
C LEU A 44 -2.40 -17.58 4.03
N PRO A 45 -2.60 -18.81 3.51
CA PRO A 45 -2.55 -19.08 2.07
C PRO A 45 -3.40 -18.13 1.23
N ASP A 46 -4.58 -17.76 1.73
CA ASP A 46 -5.50 -16.83 1.08
C ASP A 46 -4.99 -15.38 1.03
N GLU A 47 -3.98 -15.03 1.84
CA GLU A 47 -3.26 -13.74 1.75
C GLU A 47 -2.11 -13.80 0.74
N TRP A 48 -1.30 -14.86 0.74
CA TRP A 48 -0.01 -14.90 0.00
C TRP A 48 -0.06 -15.61 -1.35
N ILE A 49 -1.02 -16.50 -1.60
CA ILE A 49 -1.17 -17.15 -2.91
C ILE A 49 -1.52 -16.14 -4.02
N PRO A 50 -2.40 -15.13 -3.82
CA PRO A 50 -2.68 -14.13 -4.85
C PRO A 50 -1.47 -13.29 -5.26
N CYS A 51 -0.55 -12.98 -4.34
CA CYS A 51 0.66 -12.19 -4.62
C CYS A 51 1.50 -12.80 -5.76
N ILE A 52 1.59 -14.13 -5.80
CA ILE A 52 2.36 -14.89 -6.82
C ILE A 52 1.85 -14.62 -8.25
N PHE A 53 0.61 -14.14 -8.41
CA PHE A 53 -0.06 -13.91 -9.70
C PHE A 53 -0.59 -12.47 -9.85
N GLY A 54 0.10 -11.49 -9.24
CA GLY A 54 -0.26 -10.07 -9.38
C GLY A 54 -1.57 -9.66 -8.69
N GLY A 55 -2.08 -10.51 -7.79
CA GLY A 55 -3.38 -10.32 -7.13
C GLY A 55 -4.58 -10.93 -7.85
N GLU A 56 -4.40 -11.62 -8.98
CA GLU A 56 -5.48 -12.34 -9.69
C GLU A 56 -5.54 -13.84 -9.35
N GLU A 57 -6.69 -14.49 -9.63
CA GLU A 57 -6.79 -15.97 -9.55
C GLU A 57 -6.25 -16.62 -10.84
N PRO A 58 -5.38 -17.65 -10.77
CA PRO A 58 -4.87 -18.33 -11.96
C PRO A 58 -5.97 -18.98 -12.81
N ALA A 59 -5.80 -18.97 -14.13
CA ALA A 59 -6.78 -19.50 -15.10
C ALA A 59 -6.77 -21.05 -15.18
N PHE A 60 -7.10 -21.70 -14.06
CA PHE A 60 -7.16 -23.16 -13.94
C PHE A 60 -8.22 -23.79 -14.86
N LYS A 61 -7.82 -24.79 -15.65
CA LYS A 61 -8.72 -25.46 -16.63
C LYS A 61 -9.67 -26.46 -15.96
N SER A 62 -9.47 -26.74 -14.67
CA SER A 62 -10.39 -27.51 -13.82
C SER A 62 -10.03 -27.34 -12.33
N ALA A 63 -11.00 -27.54 -11.43
CA ALA A 63 -10.75 -27.59 -9.99
C ALA A 63 -9.74 -28.69 -9.58
N LYS A 64 -9.65 -29.79 -10.35
CA LYS A 64 -8.62 -30.82 -10.15
C LYS A 64 -7.21 -30.28 -10.41
N GLN A 65 -7.04 -29.49 -11.48
CA GLN A 65 -5.75 -28.86 -11.79
C GLN A 65 -5.36 -27.84 -10.71
N ALA A 66 -6.32 -27.04 -10.24
CA ALA A 66 -6.10 -26.11 -9.13
C ALA A 66 -5.60 -26.85 -7.88
N ALA A 67 -6.30 -27.91 -7.46
CA ALA A 67 -5.90 -28.72 -6.31
C ALA A 67 -4.52 -29.37 -6.47
N GLU A 68 -4.21 -29.96 -7.63
CA GLU A 68 -2.90 -30.59 -7.89
C GLU A 68 -1.73 -29.58 -7.89
N MET A 69 -1.99 -28.31 -8.22
CA MET A 69 -0.96 -27.27 -8.27
C MET A 69 -0.81 -26.54 -6.93
N ILE A 70 -1.90 -26.22 -6.23
CA ILE A 70 -1.88 -25.64 -4.88
C ILE A 70 -1.29 -26.64 -3.87
N ASP A 71 -1.60 -27.94 -3.97
CA ASP A 71 -0.95 -28.98 -3.15
C ASP A 71 0.58 -29.07 -3.44
N CYS A 72 1.00 -28.88 -4.69
CA CYS A 72 2.43 -28.83 -5.03
C CYS A 72 3.13 -27.60 -4.42
N LEU A 73 2.44 -26.45 -4.41
CA LEU A 73 2.92 -25.18 -3.84
C LEU A 73 3.02 -25.25 -2.31
N LEU A 74 1.96 -25.71 -1.63
CA LEU A 74 1.92 -25.88 -0.18
C LEU A 74 2.93 -26.94 0.32
N ARG A 75 3.14 -28.02 -0.45
CA ARG A 75 4.20 -29.01 -0.13
C ARG A 75 5.62 -28.44 -0.32
N LEU A 76 5.83 -27.45 -1.18
CA LEU A 76 7.10 -26.73 -1.24
C LEU A 76 7.26 -25.80 -0.03
N TYR A 77 6.26 -24.96 0.26
CA TYR A 77 6.24 -24.05 1.40
C TYR A 77 6.50 -24.77 2.73
N ASN A 78 5.78 -25.86 3.02
CA ASN A 78 5.94 -26.60 4.27
C ASN A 78 7.37 -27.14 4.46
N ARG A 79 8.07 -27.53 3.39
CA ARG A 79 9.48 -27.96 3.49
C ARG A 79 10.42 -26.79 3.78
N PHE A 80 10.12 -25.58 3.29
CA PHE A 80 10.87 -24.38 3.67
C PHE A 80 10.70 -24.11 5.18
N VAL A 81 9.47 -24.22 5.71
CA VAL A 81 9.17 -24.09 7.15
C VAL A 81 9.88 -25.17 7.98
N ASP A 82 9.80 -26.43 7.58
CA ASP A 82 10.54 -27.55 8.21
C ASP A 82 12.05 -27.26 8.24
N SER A 83 12.61 -26.76 7.14
CA SER A 83 14.04 -26.43 7.02
C SER A 83 14.43 -25.24 7.89
N TYR A 84 13.57 -24.21 7.99
CA TYR A 84 13.80 -23.04 8.83
C TYR A 84 13.87 -23.42 10.31
N HIS A 85 12.90 -24.20 10.80
CA HIS A 85 12.86 -24.70 12.18
C HIS A 85 13.97 -25.73 12.47
N ALA A 86 14.37 -26.54 11.49
CA ALA A 86 15.53 -27.43 11.59
C ALA A 86 16.88 -26.67 11.63
N ASN A 87 16.90 -25.38 11.26
CA ASN A 87 18.11 -24.58 11.02
C ASN A 87 18.97 -25.11 9.87
N THR A 88 18.31 -25.65 8.83
CA THR A 88 18.91 -26.12 7.57
C THR A 88 18.32 -25.37 6.36
N LEU A 89 17.76 -24.18 6.58
CA LEU A 89 17.34 -23.27 5.52
C LEU A 89 18.47 -22.26 5.27
N ASP A 90 19.40 -22.63 4.40
CA ASP A 90 20.51 -21.79 3.98
C ASP A 90 20.18 -21.04 2.67
N PHE A 91 20.78 -19.86 2.52
CA PHE A 91 20.69 -19.04 1.31
C PHE A 91 21.19 -19.85 0.08
N PRO A 92 20.45 -19.88 -1.06
CA PRO A 92 20.63 -20.94 -2.05
C PRO A 92 21.74 -20.72 -3.09
N PHE A 93 22.37 -19.53 -3.15
CA PHE A 93 23.40 -19.21 -4.16
C PHE A 93 24.81 -19.11 -3.57
N ASP A 94 25.81 -19.56 -4.33
CA ASP A 94 27.23 -19.28 -4.05
C ASP A 94 27.64 -17.98 -4.76
N ILE A 95 27.52 -16.86 -4.06
CA ILE A 95 27.91 -15.52 -4.56
C ILE A 95 29.38 -15.50 -5.03
N THR A 96 30.26 -16.31 -4.45
CA THR A 96 31.70 -16.30 -4.77
C THR A 96 32.04 -17.05 -6.06
N GLY A 97 31.10 -17.82 -6.61
CA GLY A 97 31.23 -18.59 -7.85
C GLY A 97 30.20 -18.23 -8.93
N LEU A 98 29.52 -17.07 -8.81
CA LEU A 98 28.52 -16.64 -9.78
C LEU A 98 29.10 -16.49 -11.19
N VAL A 99 28.23 -16.77 -12.15
CA VAL A 99 28.40 -16.54 -13.59
C VAL A 99 27.19 -15.73 -14.08
N ASP A 100 27.36 -14.97 -15.16
CA ASP A 100 26.41 -13.96 -15.63
C ASP A 100 24.95 -14.47 -15.77
N ASP A 101 24.76 -15.74 -16.16
CA ASP A 101 23.44 -16.37 -16.33
C ASP A 101 22.75 -16.76 -15.01
N GLN A 102 23.48 -16.76 -13.88
CA GLN A 102 22.92 -16.94 -12.54
C GLN A 102 22.59 -15.62 -11.84
N LEU A 103 23.16 -14.50 -12.28
CA LEU A 103 22.97 -13.19 -11.64
C LEU A 103 21.50 -12.74 -11.70
N LEU A 104 20.81 -12.96 -12.83
CA LEU A 104 19.38 -12.68 -12.97
C LEU A 104 18.55 -13.49 -11.95
N ALA A 105 18.86 -14.77 -11.76
CA ALA A 105 18.16 -15.62 -10.79
C ALA A 105 18.38 -15.16 -9.33
N VAL A 106 19.52 -14.52 -9.03
CA VAL A 106 19.74 -13.89 -7.71
C VAL A 106 18.84 -12.66 -7.55
N TYR A 107 18.78 -11.77 -8.54
CA TYR A 107 17.91 -10.58 -8.50
C TYR A 107 16.41 -10.95 -8.42
N GLU A 108 15.96 -11.90 -9.24
CA GLU A 108 14.60 -12.45 -9.17
C GLU A 108 14.33 -13.06 -7.78
N TRP A 109 15.24 -13.88 -7.24
CA TRP A 109 15.07 -14.42 -5.88
C TRP A 109 15.00 -13.33 -4.80
N VAL A 110 15.74 -12.22 -4.96
CA VAL A 110 15.72 -11.10 -4.00
C VAL A 110 14.41 -10.29 -4.09
N SER A 111 13.90 -10.02 -5.30
CA SER A 111 12.57 -9.43 -5.53
C SER A 111 11.48 -10.19 -4.75
N GLY A 112 11.35 -11.50 -4.99
CA GLY A 112 10.37 -12.32 -4.30
C GLY A 112 10.62 -12.44 -2.79
N PHE A 113 11.87 -12.40 -2.35
CA PHE A 113 12.20 -12.42 -0.92
C PHE A 113 11.74 -11.14 -0.21
N ASP A 114 11.88 -9.96 -0.83
CA ASP A 114 11.43 -8.69 -0.25
C ASP A 114 9.90 -8.61 -0.13
N GLU A 115 9.16 -9.02 -1.18
CA GLU A 115 7.70 -9.17 -1.13
C GLU A 115 7.25 -10.01 0.08
N ALA A 116 7.98 -11.08 0.42
CA ALA A 116 7.67 -11.90 1.59
C ALA A 116 8.04 -11.23 2.94
N LEU A 117 8.98 -10.29 2.96
CA LEU A 117 9.21 -9.42 4.12
C LEU A 117 8.07 -8.41 4.27
N ALA A 118 7.68 -7.75 3.17
CA ALA A 118 6.63 -6.74 3.10
C ALA A 118 5.28 -7.23 3.66
N MET A 119 4.92 -8.51 3.42
CA MET A 119 3.73 -9.15 3.99
C MET A 119 3.58 -8.99 5.51
N ARG A 120 4.68 -8.78 6.26
CA ARG A 120 4.72 -8.53 7.71
C ARG A 120 5.81 -7.52 8.11
N GLU A 121 5.97 -6.44 7.35
CA GLU A 121 6.88 -5.27 7.56
C GLU A 121 7.31 -5.00 9.03
N SER A 122 6.36 -4.88 9.96
CA SER A 122 6.59 -4.53 11.38
C SER A 122 7.33 -5.60 12.20
N VAL A 123 7.52 -6.80 11.65
CA VAL A 123 8.42 -7.82 12.20
C VAL A 123 9.88 -7.44 11.97
N TRP A 124 10.17 -6.78 10.86
CA TRP A 124 11.53 -6.56 10.34
C TRP A 124 12.05 -5.16 10.66
N ASP A 125 11.19 -4.14 10.59
CA ASP A 125 11.56 -2.77 10.96
C ASP A 125 12.08 -2.70 12.42
N PRO A 126 13.34 -2.26 12.63
CA PRO A 126 13.94 -2.18 13.96
C PRO A 126 13.26 -1.19 14.92
N GLU A 127 12.46 -0.23 14.45
CA GLU A 127 11.74 0.74 15.31
C GLU A 127 10.72 0.05 16.23
N PHE A 128 10.06 -1.00 15.76
CA PHE A 128 9.14 -1.82 16.57
C PHE A 128 9.84 -2.59 17.71
N PHE A 129 11.17 -2.61 17.74
CA PHE A 129 11.97 -3.30 18.75
C PHE A 129 12.90 -2.33 19.52
N PRO A 130 12.36 -1.35 20.29
CA PRO A 130 13.16 -0.37 21.02
C PRO A 130 14.10 -0.98 22.08
N LYS A 131 13.93 -2.27 22.40
CA LYS A 131 14.79 -3.05 23.30
C LYS A 131 15.90 -3.84 22.57
N LEU A 132 16.06 -3.71 21.26
CA LEU A 132 17.31 -4.06 20.58
C LEU A 132 18.43 -3.11 21.03
N ASN A 133 19.63 -3.65 21.20
CA ASN A 133 20.81 -2.80 21.38
C ASN A 133 21.16 -2.11 20.06
N LYS A 134 22.02 -1.08 20.12
CA LYS A 134 22.38 -0.26 18.95
C LYS A 134 22.90 -1.14 17.79
N ILE A 135 23.85 -2.03 18.07
CA ILE A 135 24.47 -2.93 17.08
C ILE A 135 23.41 -3.75 16.33
N LYS A 136 22.49 -4.42 17.04
CA LYS A 136 21.44 -5.24 16.40
C LYS A 136 20.40 -4.44 15.64
N ARG A 137 20.27 -3.14 15.92
CA ARG A 137 19.43 -2.22 15.16
C ARG A 137 20.10 -1.87 13.84
N GLU A 138 21.40 -1.57 13.89
CA GLU A 138 22.23 -1.26 12.72
C GLU A 138 22.40 -2.50 11.82
N GLU A 139 22.69 -3.68 12.37
CA GLU A 139 22.71 -4.97 11.66
C GLU A 139 21.41 -5.20 10.88
N LEU A 140 20.26 -4.89 11.47
CA LEU A 140 18.93 -5.17 10.91
C LEU A 140 18.49 -4.13 9.88
N TYR A 141 18.70 -2.83 10.12
CA TYR A 141 18.51 -1.79 9.09
C TYR A 141 19.39 -2.04 7.87
N PHE A 142 20.68 -2.31 8.09
CA PHE A 142 21.62 -2.60 7.02
C PHE A 142 21.18 -3.85 6.25
N SER A 143 20.74 -4.91 6.94
CA SER A 143 20.24 -6.11 6.27
C SER A 143 19.03 -5.84 5.37
N LEU A 144 18.09 -4.98 5.78
CA LEU A 144 16.96 -4.58 4.94
C LEU A 144 17.40 -3.74 3.74
N MET A 145 18.27 -2.76 3.98
CA MET A 145 18.86 -1.91 2.93
C MET A 145 19.63 -2.72 1.86
N ILE A 146 20.28 -3.83 2.23
CA ILE A 146 20.90 -4.77 1.27
C ILE A 146 19.85 -5.46 0.39
N ILE A 147 18.65 -5.77 0.92
CA ILE A 147 17.56 -6.34 0.12
C ILE A 147 17.00 -5.26 -0.81
N GLN A 148 16.58 -4.13 -0.25
CA GLN A 148 15.96 -3.04 -1.02
C GLN A 148 16.84 -2.56 -2.17
N GLY A 149 18.14 -2.29 -1.94
CA GLY A 149 19.05 -1.82 -3.00
C GLY A 149 19.39 -2.86 -4.08
N LEU A 150 18.95 -4.11 -3.93
CA LEU A 150 19.01 -5.14 -4.98
C LEU A 150 17.66 -5.31 -5.72
N VAL A 151 16.56 -4.81 -5.17
CA VAL A 151 15.24 -4.78 -5.83
C VAL A 151 15.05 -3.46 -6.56
N ASP A 152 15.22 -2.35 -5.84
CA ASP A 152 15.15 -0.98 -6.34
C ASP A 152 16.44 -0.23 -5.93
N PRO A 153 17.44 -0.15 -6.83
CA PRO A 153 18.63 0.66 -6.60
C PRO A 153 18.34 2.17 -6.58
N GLU A 154 17.26 2.64 -7.23
CA GLU A 154 16.95 4.06 -7.38
C GLU A 154 16.54 4.68 -6.02
N GLU A 155 15.72 3.98 -5.22
CA GLU A 155 15.32 4.39 -3.86
C GLU A 155 16.52 4.68 -2.92
N LEU A 156 17.68 4.05 -3.16
CA LEU A 156 18.86 4.17 -2.31
C LEU A 156 20.04 4.92 -2.96
N THR A 157 19.86 5.50 -4.15
CA THR A 157 20.90 6.27 -4.86
C THR A 157 21.57 7.30 -3.93
N ASP A 158 20.78 8.17 -3.30
CA ASP A 158 21.24 9.19 -2.35
C ASP A 158 22.06 8.63 -1.17
N PHE A 159 21.76 7.40 -0.72
CA PHE A 159 22.48 6.78 0.38
C PHE A 159 23.87 6.30 -0.06
N PHE A 160 23.96 5.62 -1.20
CA PHE A 160 25.24 5.13 -1.72
C PHE A 160 26.10 6.25 -2.30
N ASP A 161 25.50 7.30 -2.89
CA ASP A 161 26.25 8.45 -3.41
C ASP A 161 26.95 9.24 -2.29
N ASN A 162 26.38 9.23 -1.08
CA ASN A 162 26.97 9.82 0.12
C ASN A 162 27.84 8.84 0.94
N MET A 163 28.02 7.59 0.48
CA MET A 163 28.89 6.61 1.15
C MET A 163 30.37 6.91 0.86
N PRO A 164 31.25 6.98 1.90
CA PRO A 164 32.68 7.21 1.70
C PRO A 164 33.38 6.09 0.91
N GLU A 165 34.22 6.45 -0.05
CA GLU A 165 34.97 5.50 -0.89
C GLU A 165 35.86 4.55 -0.06
N GLU A 166 36.38 4.99 1.09
CA GLU A 166 37.19 4.13 1.96
C GLU A 166 36.41 2.91 2.46
N PHE A 167 35.11 3.03 2.68
CA PHE A 167 34.27 1.95 3.23
C PHE A 167 34.04 0.83 2.20
N LEU A 168 33.81 1.19 0.93
CA LEU A 168 33.75 0.23 -0.17
C LEU A 168 35.12 -0.41 -0.43
N ARG A 169 36.20 0.38 -0.37
CA ARG A 169 37.59 -0.08 -0.58
C ARG A 169 38.10 -1.01 0.54
N GLU A 170 37.73 -0.76 1.81
CA GLU A 170 38.01 -1.67 2.93
C GLU A 170 37.22 -2.98 2.83
N SER A 171 36.04 -2.96 2.20
CA SER A 171 35.20 -4.15 2.00
C SER A 171 35.74 -5.10 0.92
N PHE A 172 36.45 -4.58 -0.10
CA PHE A 172 37.04 -5.37 -1.19
C PHE A 172 38.54 -5.11 -1.40
N PRO A 173 39.42 -5.59 -0.49
CA PRO A 173 40.87 -5.43 -0.60
C PRO A 173 41.46 -6.35 -1.69
N GLY A 174 41.27 -5.98 -2.96
CA GLY A 174 41.78 -6.72 -4.12
C GLY A 174 41.11 -6.41 -5.47
N MET A 175 40.04 -5.60 -5.50
CA MET A 175 39.53 -5.03 -6.75
C MET A 175 40.29 -3.74 -7.07
N ASP A 176 40.70 -3.56 -8.32
CA ASP A 176 41.25 -2.28 -8.80
C ASP A 176 40.11 -1.27 -9.00
N ALA A 177 39.67 -0.67 -7.88
CA ALA A 177 38.58 0.32 -7.81
C ALA A 177 38.84 1.63 -8.61
N GLU A 178 39.99 1.73 -9.28
CA GLU A 178 40.35 2.81 -10.20
C GLU A 178 39.95 2.51 -11.66
N GLU A 179 39.57 1.27 -12.00
CA GLU A 179 39.04 0.88 -13.33
C GLU A 179 37.53 0.54 -13.35
N MET A 180 36.88 0.41 -12.18
CA MET A 180 35.51 -0.08 -12.06
C MET A 180 34.53 1.01 -11.59
N ASP A 181 33.42 1.16 -12.30
CA ASP A 181 32.41 2.20 -12.08
C ASP A 181 31.72 2.11 -10.70
N ARG A 182 31.23 3.25 -10.18
CA ARG A 182 30.71 3.37 -8.81
C ARG A 182 29.49 2.47 -8.59
N ASP A 183 28.57 2.44 -9.54
CA ASP A 183 27.34 1.65 -9.47
C ASP A 183 27.65 0.15 -9.43
N MET A 184 28.69 -0.27 -10.17
CA MET A 184 29.20 -1.65 -10.16
C MET A 184 29.86 -2.01 -8.81
N GLN A 185 30.60 -1.08 -8.19
CA GLN A 185 31.14 -1.27 -6.84
C GLN A 185 30.03 -1.43 -5.80
N ILE A 186 28.95 -0.64 -5.92
CA ILE A 186 27.77 -0.73 -5.06
C ILE A 186 27.07 -2.07 -5.26
N GLN A 187 26.71 -2.46 -6.49
CA GLN A 187 26.03 -3.74 -6.76
C GLN A 187 26.84 -4.95 -6.24
N LEU A 188 28.16 -4.97 -6.45
CA LEU A 188 29.02 -6.04 -5.91
C LEU A 188 29.07 -6.04 -4.36
N PHE A 189 29.05 -4.87 -3.72
CA PHE A 189 28.91 -4.74 -2.27
C PHE A 189 27.60 -5.32 -1.74
N LEU A 190 26.48 -5.05 -2.43
CA LEU A 190 25.17 -5.57 -2.04
C LEU A 190 25.10 -7.10 -2.22
N LEU A 191 25.50 -7.61 -3.38
CA LEU A 191 25.52 -9.05 -3.69
C LEU A 191 26.39 -9.84 -2.69
N ALA A 192 27.59 -9.33 -2.37
CA ALA A 192 28.48 -9.95 -1.38
C ALA A 192 27.90 -9.93 0.05
N SER A 193 27.11 -8.90 0.39
CA SER A 193 26.48 -8.73 1.70
C SER A 193 25.20 -9.56 1.88
N LEU A 194 24.50 -9.88 0.79
CA LEU A 194 23.20 -10.57 0.78
C LEU A 194 23.13 -11.87 1.63
N PRO A 195 24.11 -12.81 1.57
CA PRO A 195 24.05 -14.02 2.39
C PRO A 195 24.15 -13.75 3.90
N LEU A 196 24.78 -12.64 4.30
CA LEU A 196 24.84 -12.19 5.69
C LEU A 196 23.55 -11.47 6.09
N ALA A 197 22.99 -10.62 5.22
CA ALA A 197 21.72 -9.93 5.45
C ALA A 197 20.57 -10.92 5.70
N VAL A 198 20.42 -11.92 4.82
CA VAL A 198 19.42 -13.00 4.96
C VAL A 198 19.62 -13.78 6.27
N ARG A 199 20.86 -14.07 6.66
CA ARG A 199 21.18 -14.76 7.92
C ARG A 199 20.86 -13.90 9.16
N THR A 200 21.04 -12.58 9.08
CA THR A 200 20.66 -11.64 10.16
C THR A 200 19.14 -11.59 10.33
N LEU A 201 18.39 -11.48 9.23
CA LEU A 201 16.92 -11.50 9.23
C LEU A 201 16.38 -12.81 9.85
N GLN A 202 16.89 -13.98 9.43
CA GLN A 202 16.54 -15.26 10.06
C GLN A 202 16.84 -15.29 11.57
N ASN A 203 17.98 -14.76 11.99
CA ASN A 203 18.38 -14.76 13.41
C ASN A 203 17.50 -13.81 14.27
N HIS A 204 17.02 -12.72 13.68
CA HIS A 204 16.04 -11.83 14.29
C HIS A 204 14.66 -12.50 14.40
N ALA A 205 14.17 -13.15 13.34
CA ALA A 205 12.93 -13.94 13.36
C ALA A 205 12.94 -15.02 14.47
N ARG A 206 13.98 -15.87 14.51
CA ARG A 206 14.18 -16.88 15.56
C ARG A 206 14.18 -16.26 16.97
N ALA A 207 14.68 -15.05 17.13
CA ALA A 207 14.67 -14.32 18.40
C ALA A 207 13.29 -13.75 18.77
N ILE A 208 12.41 -13.48 17.80
CA ILE A 208 10.99 -13.12 18.02
C ILE A 208 10.19 -14.36 18.43
N GLU A 209 10.30 -15.47 17.68
CA GLU A 209 9.60 -16.73 18.00
C GLU A 209 9.93 -17.20 19.43
N LYS A 210 11.21 -17.21 19.78
CA LYS A 210 11.68 -17.63 21.11
C LYS A 210 11.12 -16.75 22.24
N LYS A 211 10.95 -15.44 22.02
CA LYS A 211 10.27 -14.54 22.97
C LYS A 211 8.78 -14.85 23.06
N ARG A 212 8.10 -15.12 21.94
CA ARG A 212 6.67 -15.48 21.90
C ARG A 212 6.38 -16.80 22.63
N GLN A 213 7.17 -17.82 22.38
CA GLN A 213 7.09 -19.12 23.09
C GLN A 213 7.32 -18.96 24.61
N GLN A 214 8.24 -18.10 25.02
CA GLN A 214 8.48 -17.80 26.44
C GLN A 214 7.35 -16.97 27.08
N ALA A 215 6.67 -16.11 26.33
CA ALA A 215 5.53 -15.33 26.81
C ALA A 215 4.25 -16.19 26.95
N GLY A 216 3.98 -17.07 25.98
CA GLY A 216 2.80 -17.95 25.96
C GLY A 216 2.73 -18.99 27.07
N ASN A 217 3.82 -19.19 27.83
CA ASN A 217 3.91 -20.18 28.90
C ASN A 217 3.58 -19.61 30.31
N LYS A 218 2.91 -18.44 30.38
CA LYS A 218 2.36 -17.85 31.60
C LYS A 218 0.83 -17.94 31.61
N PRO A 219 0.19 -18.48 32.67
CA PRO A 219 -1.27 -18.54 32.74
C PRO A 219 -1.88 -17.15 32.94
N VAL A 220 -2.54 -16.63 31.91
CA VAL A 220 -3.26 -15.34 31.98
C VAL A 220 -4.59 -15.55 32.72
N GLN A 221 -4.74 -14.92 33.89
CA GLN A 221 -6.03 -14.85 34.58
C GLN A 221 -6.86 -13.68 34.02
N LEU A 222 -7.94 -13.97 33.31
CA LEU A 222 -8.99 -12.99 33.04
C LEU A 222 -9.94 -12.92 34.25
N SER A 223 -10.03 -11.77 34.91
CA SER A 223 -11.05 -11.48 35.90
C SER A 223 -12.35 -11.03 35.20
N SER A 224 -13.45 -11.74 35.45
CA SER A 224 -14.72 -11.49 34.76
C SER A 224 -15.40 -10.20 35.24
N PHE A 225 -15.56 -9.21 34.37
CA PHE A 225 -16.49 -8.11 34.61
C PHE A 225 -17.93 -8.56 34.34
N LYS A 226 -18.79 -8.45 35.36
CA LYS A 226 -20.21 -8.83 35.28
C LYS A 226 -21.02 -7.70 34.66
N SER A 227 -21.84 -8.02 33.65
CA SER A 227 -22.78 -7.09 33.06
C SER A 227 -23.82 -6.61 34.09
N LYS A 228 -24.05 -5.30 34.16
CA LYS A 228 -25.17 -4.69 34.88
C LYS A 228 -26.19 -4.17 33.88
N ALA A 229 -27.25 -4.94 33.66
CA ALA A 229 -28.43 -4.42 32.97
C ALA A 229 -29.22 -3.49 33.92
N ASN A 230 -29.36 -2.20 33.58
CA ASN A 230 -30.60 -1.44 33.84
C ASN A 230 -30.63 -0.09 33.09
N ARG A 231 -31.53 0.05 32.10
CA ARG A 231 -32.32 1.25 31.79
C ARG A 231 -33.36 0.92 30.71
N GLN A 232 -34.53 1.53 30.79
CA GLN A 232 -35.68 1.30 29.89
C GLN A 232 -35.74 2.36 28.77
N PRO A 233 -36.39 2.07 27.62
CA PRO A 233 -36.48 3.00 26.49
C PRO A 233 -37.45 4.16 26.76
N ALA A 234 -37.21 5.31 26.13
CA ALA A 234 -38.12 6.45 26.15
C ALA A 234 -39.37 6.21 25.30
N SER A 235 -40.51 6.73 25.76
CA SER A 235 -41.83 6.52 25.15
C SER A 235 -42.11 7.46 23.97
N CYS A 236 -42.56 6.90 22.83
CA CYS A 236 -43.21 7.70 21.79
C CYS A 236 -44.64 8.08 22.24
N HIS A 237 -45.02 9.35 22.08
CA HIS A 237 -46.30 9.88 22.54
C HIS A 237 -47.15 10.43 21.38
N CYS A 238 -48.06 9.61 20.86
CA CYS A 238 -49.24 10.10 20.16
C CYS A 238 -50.48 9.28 20.57
N SER A 239 -51.51 9.99 21.05
CA SER A 239 -52.88 9.50 21.18
C SER A 239 -53.71 10.26 20.12
N SER A 240 -54.85 9.78 19.63
CA SER A 240 -55.82 8.89 20.29
C SER A 240 -56.70 8.07 19.34
N ALA A 241 -57.22 6.96 19.87
CA ALA A 241 -58.52 6.32 19.56
C ALA A 241 -58.91 6.02 18.09
N GLY A 242 -58.85 4.74 17.71
CA GLY A 242 -59.61 4.20 16.56
C GLY A 242 -59.14 2.82 16.07
N GLN A 243 -60.00 1.79 16.17
CA GLN A 243 -59.86 0.50 15.46
C GLN A 243 -60.98 0.40 14.38
N PRO A 244 -60.88 -0.50 13.39
CA PRO A 244 -59.72 -0.72 12.53
C PRO A 244 -60.07 -0.88 11.03
N GLY A 245 -59.13 -0.53 10.14
CA GLY A 245 -59.07 -1.06 8.78
C GLY A 245 -59.62 -0.18 7.63
N SER A 246 -59.23 -0.56 6.41
CA SER A 246 -59.59 0.03 5.11
C SER A 246 -59.23 1.50 4.87
N CYS A 247 -58.30 1.74 3.94
CA CYS A 247 -58.71 2.24 2.62
C CYS A 247 -57.64 2.06 1.54
N CYS A 248 -58.08 1.63 0.36
CA CYS A 248 -57.30 1.57 -0.87
C CYS A 248 -57.73 2.72 -1.81
N GLY A 249 -56.91 3.09 -2.79
CA GLY A 249 -57.26 4.07 -3.84
C GLY A 249 -56.06 4.93 -4.23
N SER A 250 -55.27 4.64 -5.27
CA SER A 250 -55.58 4.44 -6.71
C SER A 250 -55.85 5.74 -7.47
N GLY A 251 -54.96 6.06 -8.41
CA GLY A 251 -55.14 7.07 -9.47
C GLY A 251 -54.16 6.78 -10.61
N ALA A 252 -54.63 6.59 -11.84
CA ALA A 252 -53.80 6.08 -12.93
C ALA A 252 -54.25 6.56 -14.33
N ALA A 253 -53.27 6.85 -15.20
CA ALA A 253 -53.35 6.94 -16.65
C ALA A 253 -51.94 6.62 -17.20
N GLN A 254 -51.68 5.76 -18.22
CA GLN A 254 -52.23 5.66 -19.59
C GLN A 254 -51.95 6.92 -20.44
N THR A 255 -51.28 6.91 -21.61
CA THR A 255 -50.56 5.88 -22.41
C THR A 255 -49.22 6.50 -22.91
N ARG A 256 -48.39 6.05 -23.88
CA ARG A 256 -48.48 5.09 -25.01
C ARG A 256 -47.06 4.70 -25.52
N ALA A 257 -46.94 3.67 -26.35
CA ALA A 257 -45.70 3.28 -27.04
C ALA A 257 -45.69 3.66 -28.54
N LEU A 258 -44.50 3.90 -29.13
CA LEU A 258 -44.29 4.02 -30.60
C LEU A 258 -42.80 3.88 -31.03
N ARG A 259 -42.57 3.19 -32.15
CA ARG A 259 -41.34 3.01 -32.99
C ARG A 259 -41.80 2.32 -34.31
N PRO A 260 -41.02 2.23 -35.42
CA PRO A 260 -39.71 2.80 -35.77
C PRO A 260 -39.71 3.46 -37.19
N THR A 261 -38.61 3.31 -37.98
CA THR A 261 -38.32 3.74 -39.38
C THR A 261 -37.77 5.17 -39.55
N GLY A 262 -36.88 5.48 -40.51
CA GLY A 262 -36.26 4.66 -41.57
C GLY A 262 -35.00 5.32 -42.20
N ALA A 263 -34.21 4.58 -42.97
CA ALA A 263 -32.82 4.93 -43.35
C ALA A 263 -32.62 5.77 -44.63
N LYS A 264 -31.42 6.34 -44.81
CA LYS A 264 -30.79 6.65 -46.12
C LYS A 264 -29.26 6.71 -46.04
N LYS A 265 -28.58 6.53 -47.19
CA LYS A 265 -27.11 6.53 -47.37
C LYS A 265 -26.66 7.68 -48.28
N SER A 266 -25.39 8.07 -48.17
CA SER A 266 -24.62 8.78 -49.22
C SER A 266 -23.17 8.26 -49.23
N ASN A 267 -22.45 8.44 -50.35
CA ASN A 267 -21.18 7.75 -50.61
C ASN A 267 -19.98 8.71 -50.79
N VAL A 268 -18.85 8.33 -50.18
CA VAL A 268 -17.46 8.39 -50.69
C VAL A 268 -16.88 9.72 -51.18
N ILE A 269 -15.83 10.19 -50.48
CA ILE A 269 -14.52 10.52 -51.08
C ILE A 269 -13.43 9.83 -50.23
N LYS A 270 -12.34 9.37 -50.84
CA LYS A 270 -11.07 8.97 -50.19
C LYS A 270 -9.95 9.89 -50.66
N VAL A 271 -9.13 10.40 -49.74
CA VAL A 271 -7.75 10.91 -49.96
C VAL A 271 -6.94 10.62 -48.69
N ASP A 272 -5.63 10.40 -48.80
CA ASP A 272 -4.76 9.90 -47.73
C ASP A 272 -4.19 10.96 -46.75
N PHE A 273 -3.54 10.45 -45.70
CA PHE A 273 -3.12 11.13 -44.47
C PHE A 273 -1.90 12.06 -44.60
N PRO A 274 -1.82 13.05 -43.69
CA PRO A 274 -0.60 13.35 -42.93
C PRO A 274 -0.77 12.94 -41.45
N GLN A 275 0.34 12.63 -40.78
CA GLN A 275 0.35 12.22 -39.36
C GLN A 275 0.01 13.38 -38.42
N HIS A 276 -0.75 13.10 -37.36
CA HIS A 276 -0.72 13.87 -36.12
C HIS A 276 -1.01 12.94 -34.93
N ARG A 277 -0.34 13.18 -33.79
CA ARG A 277 -0.52 12.42 -32.54
C ARG A 277 -2.00 12.38 -32.14
N GLU A 278 -2.54 11.19 -31.87
CA GLU A 278 -3.85 11.07 -31.22
C GLU A 278 -3.74 11.58 -29.78
N LYS A 279 -4.75 12.36 -29.36
CA LYS A 279 -4.94 12.72 -27.95
C LYS A 279 -5.83 11.64 -27.32
N THR A 280 -5.30 10.92 -26.34
CA THR A 280 -6.01 9.84 -25.64
C THR A 280 -6.08 10.07 -24.14
N GLY A 281 -6.56 11.25 -23.74
CA GLY A 281 -7.22 11.36 -22.44
C GLY A 281 -8.46 10.45 -22.47
N LYS A 282 -8.47 9.40 -21.65
CA LYS A 282 -9.61 8.47 -21.56
C LYS A 282 -10.66 9.11 -20.65
N ASP A 283 -11.75 9.61 -21.25
CA ASP A 283 -12.95 10.16 -20.58
C ASP A 283 -13.76 9.04 -19.89
N GLY A 284 -13.12 8.37 -18.94
CA GLY A 284 -13.55 7.09 -18.38
C GLY A 284 -12.38 6.16 -18.07
N ALA A 285 -11.34 6.67 -17.43
CA ALA A 285 -10.34 5.88 -16.70
C ALA A 285 -10.55 6.07 -15.19
N VAL A 286 -10.03 5.16 -14.37
CA VAL A 286 -9.96 5.30 -12.91
C VAL A 286 -8.50 5.32 -12.48
N TYR A 287 -8.14 6.28 -11.65
CA TYR A 287 -6.80 6.46 -11.10
C TYR A 287 -6.75 5.82 -9.72
N GLN A 288 -5.81 4.90 -9.52
CA GLN A 288 -5.40 4.45 -8.19
C GLN A 288 -4.33 5.42 -7.68
N LEU A 289 -4.68 6.19 -6.64
CA LEU A 289 -3.80 7.18 -6.03
C LEU A 289 -3.41 6.71 -4.63
N LYS A 290 -2.10 6.73 -4.32
CA LYS A 290 -1.59 6.65 -2.95
C LYS A 290 -1.34 8.08 -2.45
N VAL A 291 -2.04 8.46 -1.39
CA VAL A 291 -1.93 9.75 -0.72
C VAL A 291 -1.19 9.53 0.60
N SER A 292 0.05 10.01 0.70
CA SER A 292 0.94 9.83 1.86
C SER A 292 1.17 11.17 2.53
N LEU A 293 1.03 11.25 3.85
CA LEU A 293 1.33 12.47 4.62
C LEU A 293 2.84 12.59 4.85
N GLU A 294 3.43 13.70 4.42
CA GLU A 294 4.87 13.91 4.51
C GLU A 294 5.39 14.07 5.95
N GLY A 295 6.63 13.64 6.18
CA GLY A 295 7.29 13.72 7.49
C GLY A 295 6.67 12.87 8.62
N ALA A 296 5.52 12.23 8.41
CA ALA A 296 4.84 11.43 9.42
C ALA A 296 5.57 10.10 9.67
N LYS A 297 5.94 9.84 10.94
CA LYS A 297 6.67 8.62 11.34
C LYS A 297 6.00 7.93 12.55
N PRO A 298 5.70 6.62 12.47
CA PRO A 298 5.60 5.79 11.26
C PRO A 298 4.62 6.36 10.20
N PRO A 299 4.73 5.96 8.91
CA PRO A 299 3.96 6.56 7.81
C PRO A 299 2.44 6.50 7.98
N ILE A 300 1.76 7.56 7.50
CA ILE A 300 0.31 7.69 7.45
C ILE A 300 -0.08 7.85 5.99
N TRP A 301 -0.94 6.97 5.47
CA TRP A 301 -1.32 6.99 4.05
C TRP A 301 -2.70 6.39 3.77
N ARG A 302 -3.25 6.72 2.60
CA ARG A 302 -4.51 6.23 2.03
C ARG A 302 -4.30 5.80 0.58
N ARG A 303 -4.99 4.77 0.11
CA ARG A 303 -5.01 4.35 -1.29
C ARG A 303 -6.46 4.38 -1.79
N ILE A 304 -6.73 5.28 -2.73
CA ILE A 304 -8.06 5.61 -3.23
C ILE A 304 -8.16 5.32 -4.73
N LEU A 305 -9.34 4.88 -5.18
CA LEU A 305 -9.69 4.79 -6.59
C LEU A 305 -10.64 5.95 -6.92
N VAL A 306 -10.23 6.84 -7.83
CA VAL A 306 -11.01 8.03 -8.22
C VAL A 306 -11.22 8.08 -9.74
N PRO A 307 -12.38 8.55 -10.23
CA PRO A 307 -12.63 8.74 -11.66
C PRO A 307 -11.69 9.77 -12.29
N GLY A 308 -11.25 9.54 -13.54
CA GLY A 308 -10.36 10.46 -14.26
C GLY A 308 -10.99 11.80 -14.64
N ASP A 309 -12.32 11.88 -14.68
CA ASP A 309 -13.09 13.10 -14.87
C ASP A 309 -13.31 13.90 -13.58
N PHE A 310 -12.85 13.41 -12.42
CA PHE A 310 -12.84 14.22 -11.20
C PHE A 310 -11.93 15.43 -11.36
N THR A 311 -12.47 16.61 -11.08
CA THR A 311 -11.70 17.84 -10.88
C THR A 311 -10.86 17.75 -9.61
N LEU A 312 -9.80 18.57 -9.53
CA LEU A 312 -9.00 18.69 -8.31
C LEU A 312 -9.84 19.08 -7.07
N VAL A 313 -10.90 19.88 -7.22
CA VAL A 313 -11.90 20.16 -6.15
C VAL A 313 -12.54 18.87 -5.61
N GLN A 314 -12.89 17.94 -6.51
CA GLN A 314 -13.50 16.67 -6.12
C GLN A 314 -12.46 15.74 -5.49
N LEU A 315 -11.22 15.72 -5.97
CA LEU A 315 -10.12 14.96 -5.35
C LEU A 315 -9.83 15.46 -3.93
N HIS A 316 -9.73 16.78 -3.73
CA HIS A 316 -9.50 17.39 -2.41
C HIS A 316 -10.55 16.94 -1.40
N LYS A 317 -11.84 16.89 -1.78
CA LYS A 317 -12.92 16.39 -0.92
C LYS A 317 -12.82 14.90 -0.59
N VAL A 318 -12.37 14.08 -1.55
CA VAL A 318 -12.07 12.66 -1.28
C VAL A 318 -10.89 12.53 -0.30
N ILE A 319 -9.84 13.36 -0.44
CA ILE A 319 -8.70 13.38 0.48
C ILE A 319 -9.15 13.77 1.89
N GLN A 320 -9.88 14.87 2.06
CA GLN A 320 -10.44 15.31 3.34
C GLN A 320 -11.23 14.19 4.05
N LEU A 321 -12.17 13.56 3.35
CA LEU A 321 -12.95 12.43 3.86
C LEU A 321 -12.09 11.19 4.19
N CYS A 322 -11.06 10.90 3.40
CA CYS A 322 -10.18 9.76 3.66
C CYS A 322 -9.18 10.01 4.80
N MET A 323 -8.77 11.25 5.04
CA MET A 323 -7.94 11.61 6.20
C MET A 323 -8.75 11.73 7.49
N GLY A 324 -10.03 12.12 7.39
CA GLY A 324 -10.90 12.40 8.55
C GLY A 324 -10.83 13.87 8.99
N TRP A 325 -10.54 14.77 8.06
CA TRP A 325 -10.46 16.22 8.28
C TRP A 325 -11.75 16.96 7.90
N THR A 326 -11.85 18.22 8.29
CA THR A 326 -13.11 18.96 8.34
C THR A 326 -13.25 20.06 7.28
N ASP A 327 -12.40 20.09 6.26
CA ASP A 327 -12.45 21.07 5.14
C ASP A 327 -12.53 22.52 5.66
N SER A 328 -11.68 22.83 6.65
CA SER A 328 -11.77 24.05 7.47
C SER A 328 -10.66 25.07 7.18
N HIS A 329 -9.65 24.69 6.40
CA HIS A 329 -8.47 25.48 6.05
C HIS A 329 -8.25 25.50 4.53
N MET A 330 -7.49 26.47 4.03
CA MET A 330 -7.16 26.57 2.60
C MET A 330 -6.21 25.45 2.15
N HIS A 331 -6.25 25.12 0.85
CA HIS A 331 -5.35 24.14 0.22
C HIS A 331 -4.82 24.59 -1.14
N GLU A 332 -3.75 23.93 -1.59
CA GLU A 332 -3.31 23.98 -2.99
C GLU A 332 -2.69 22.65 -3.44
N PHE A 333 -2.80 22.35 -4.73
CA PHE A 333 -2.08 21.25 -5.39
C PHE A 333 -0.87 21.80 -6.14
N LEU A 334 0.29 21.16 -5.98
CA LEU A 334 1.51 21.46 -6.74
C LEU A 334 1.80 20.33 -7.73
N ILE A 335 1.55 20.61 -9.02
CA ILE A 335 1.66 19.65 -10.13
C ILE A 335 2.52 20.29 -11.22
N ASP A 336 3.60 19.63 -11.67
CA ASP A 336 4.50 20.12 -12.72
C ASP A 336 4.88 21.61 -12.52
N SER A 337 5.52 21.88 -11.38
CA SER A 337 5.94 23.22 -10.90
C SER A 337 4.83 24.30 -10.93
N THR A 338 3.56 23.92 -10.98
CA THR A 338 2.42 24.84 -11.01
C THR A 338 1.53 24.65 -9.78
N CYS A 339 1.18 25.75 -9.12
CA CYS A 339 0.10 25.80 -8.14
C CYS A 339 -1.29 25.77 -8.80
N TYR A 340 -2.18 24.96 -8.24
CA TYR A 340 -3.61 24.88 -8.53
C TYR A 340 -4.38 25.06 -7.21
N SER A 341 -5.32 26.02 -7.16
CA SER A 341 -6.17 26.30 -5.99
C SER A 341 -7.48 26.96 -6.46
N LEU A 342 -8.43 27.23 -5.57
CA LEU A 342 -9.46 28.21 -5.88
C LEU A 342 -8.87 29.64 -5.82
N PRO A 343 -9.38 30.61 -6.62
CA PRO A 343 -8.78 31.95 -6.70
C PRO A 343 -8.91 32.80 -5.43
N GLU A 344 -9.74 32.38 -4.49
CA GLU A 344 -10.03 33.07 -3.23
C GLU A 344 -9.28 32.43 -2.04
N GLU A 345 -8.62 31.27 -2.27
CA GLU A 345 -7.95 30.42 -1.27
C GLU A 345 -6.43 30.31 -1.55
N SER A 346 -5.89 31.13 -2.46
CA SER A 346 -4.50 31.00 -2.91
C SER A 346 -3.49 31.53 -1.89
N SER A 347 -2.38 30.81 -1.71
CA SER A 347 -1.22 31.32 -0.98
C SER A 347 -0.41 32.36 -1.77
N GLU A 348 -0.56 32.40 -3.11
CA GLU A 348 0.32 33.05 -4.10
C GLU A 348 1.84 32.73 -3.94
N ARG A 349 2.25 31.79 -3.08
CA ARG A 349 3.66 31.45 -2.76
C ARG A 349 4.45 31.05 -4.00
N ILE A 350 3.82 30.35 -4.94
CA ILE A 350 4.41 29.87 -6.21
C ILE A 350 3.75 30.57 -7.40
N GLY A 351 3.47 31.87 -7.24
CA GLY A 351 2.85 32.71 -8.26
C GLY A 351 1.34 32.50 -8.37
N LYS A 352 0.75 33.00 -9.47
CA LYS A 352 -0.70 33.00 -9.64
C LYS A 352 -1.23 31.59 -9.97
N PRO A 353 -2.16 31.03 -9.18
CA PRO A 353 -2.64 29.67 -9.36
C PRO A 353 -3.50 29.51 -10.62
N LYS A 354 -3.59 28.27 -11.09
CA LYS A 354 -4.66 27.83 -11.99
C LYS A 354 -5.89 27.45 -11.18
N ASN A 355 -7.08 27.93 -11.57
CA ASN A 355 -8.34 27.58 -10.89
C ASN A 355 -8.59 26.07 -10.99
N GLU A 356 -8.54 25.39 -9.85
CA GLU A 356 -8.54 23.92 -9.75
C GLU A 356 -9.84 23.25 -10.25
N ALA A 357 -10.98 23.95 -10.17
CA ALA A 357 -12.29 23.49 -10.66
C ALA A 357 -12.38 23.34 -12.18
N LYS A 358 -11.28 23.55 -12.91
CA LYS A 358 -11.18 23.46 -14.37
C LYS A 358 -10.21 22.37 -14.85
N PHE A 359 -9.60 21.62 -13.94
CA PHE A 359 -8.62 20.58 -14.27
C PHE A 359 -9.01 19.26 -13.65
N THR A 360 -9.21 18.25 -14.50
CA THR A 360 -9.45 16.87 -14.10
C THR A 360 -8.18 16.04 -14.19
N LEU A 361 -8.12 14.89 -13.50
CA LEU A 361 -6.96 14.00 -13.52
C LEU A 361 -6.60 13.54 -14.94
N ALA A 362 -7.58 13.16 -15.74
CA ALA A 362 -7.39 12.79 -17.16
C ALA A 362 -6.95 13.98 -18.04
N ALA A 363 -7.29 15.22 -17.67
CA ALA A 363 -6.83 16.43 -18.36
C ALA A 363 -5.43 16.90 -17.94
N LEU A 364 -4.92 16.45 -16.79
CA LEU A 364 -3.54 16.67 -16.34
C LEU A 364 -2.58 15.67 -17.03
N GLY A 365 -3.00 14.41 -17.18
CA GLY A 365 -2.32 13.41 -18.01
C GLY A 365 -0.88 13.13 -17.56
N GLU A 366 0.09 13.26 -18.46
CA GLU A 366 1.53 13.04 -18.19
C GLU A 366 2.05 13.87 -17.00
N LYS A 367 1.45 15.03 -16.69
CA LYS A 367 1.88 15.94 -15.61
C LYS A 367 1.74 15.40 -14.19
N ILE A 368 1.02 14.28 -14.02
CA ILE A 368 0.83 13.60 -12.73
C ILE A 368 1.45 12.20 -12.70
N ALA A 369 2.19 11.81 -13.75
CA ALA A 369 2.82 10.48 -13.83
C ALA A 369 3.85 10.29 -12.72
N ASP A 370 4.74 11.26 -12.54
CA ASP A 370 5.80 11.27 -11.51
C ASP A 370 5.27 11.62 -10.10
N GLY A 371 3.94 11.63 -9.92
CA GLY A 371 3.25 12.12 -8.73
C GLY A 371 3.14 13.65 -8.65
N PHE A 372 2.50 14.12 -7.58
CA PHE A 372 2.27 15.54 -7.30
C PHE A 372 1.98 15.77 -5.82
N TYR A 373 1.94 17.02 -5.37
CA TYR A 373 1.66 17.34 -3.96
C TYR A 373 0.28 17.97 -3.74
N TYR A 374 -0.29 17.73 -2.57
CA TYR A 374 -1.46 18.42 -2.01
C TYR A 374 -1.10 18.99 -0.64
N ILE A 375 -1.20 20.30 -0.47
CA ILE A 375 -0.91 21.01 0.78
C ILE A 375 -2.24 21.47 1.37
N TYR A 376 -2.52 21.09 2.62
CA TYR A 376 -3.69 21.53 3.39
C TYR A 376 -3.25 22.29 4.64
N ASP A 377 -4.00 23.33 4.99
CA ASP A 377 -3.68 24.34 5.98
C ASP A 377 -2.30 25.00 5.82
N PHE A 378 -2.30 26.29 5.45
CA PHE A 378 -1.06 27.07 5.35
C PHE A 378 -0.52 27.54 6.71
N GLY A 379 -1.18 27.19 7.83
CA GLY A 379 -0.65 27.30 9.19
C GLY A 379 0.27 26.12 9.54
N ASP A 380 -0.28 24.91 9.53
CA ASP A 380 0.39 23.66 9.89
C ASP A 380 1.21 23.02 8.73
N ASP A 381 1.02 23.48 7.49
CA ASP A 381 1.73 23.13 6.26
C ASP A 381 1.68 21.60 5.95
N TRP A 382 0.48 20.99 6.02
CA TRP A 382 0.27 19.55 5.81
C TRP A 382 0.46 19.14 4.34
N ALA A 383 1.71 18.95 3.95
CA ALA A 383 2.08 18.42 2.64
C ALA A 383 1.77 16.92 2.51
N HIS A 384 1.18 16.52 1.38
CA HIS A 384 0.93 15.14 1.01
C HIS A 384 1.55 14.85 -0.34
N GLN A 385 2.30 13.76 -0.45
CA GLN A 385 2.69 13.20 -1.73
C GLN A 385 1.53 12.35 -2.27
N ILE A 386 1.15 12.59 -3.52
CA ILE A 386 0.14 11.83 -4.26
C ILE A 386 0.81 11.11 -5.43
N THR A 387 0.94 9.79 -5.33
CA THR A 387 1.51 8.93 -6.37
C THR A 387 0.39 8.30 -7.20
N VAL A 388 0.50 8.34 -8.54
CA VAL A 388 -0.39 7.58 -9.44
C VAL A 388 0.16 6.17 -9.57
N GLU A 389 -0.41 5.21 -8.83
CA GLU A 389 0.12 3.82 -8.80
C GLU A 389 -0.31 3.00 -10.03
N LYS A 390 -1.60 3.06 -10.41
CA LYS A 390 -2.16 2.38 -11.58
C LYS A 390 -3.28 3.22 -12.21
N VAL A 391 -3.43 3.16 -13.53
CA VAL A 391 -4.57 3.75 -14.27
C VAL A 391 -5.34 2.62 -14.95
N ILE A 392 -6.59 2.39 -14.53
CA ILE A 392 -7.37 1.21 -14.88
C ILE A 392 -8.67 1.56 -15.63
N GLU A 393 -9.17 0.63 -16.43
CA GLU A 393 -10.49 0.74 -17.07
C GLU A 393 -11.61 0.57 -16.03
N PRO A 394 -12.70 1.37 -16.05
CA PRO A 394 -13.81 1.25 -15.11
C PRO A 394 -14.55 -0.09 -15.27
N GLY A 395 -14.55 -0.90 -14.21
CA GLY A 395 -15.37 -2.10 -14.15
C GLY A 395 -16.86 -1.75 -14.08
N GLN A 396 -17.69 -2.42 -14.87
CA GLN A 396 -19.14 -2.19 -14.88
C GLN A 396 -19.74 -2.36 -13.47
N GLY A 397 -20.29 -1.29 -12.91
CA GLY A 397 -21.00 -1.33 -11.63
C GLY A 397 -20.13 -1.28 -10.37
N LYS A 398 -18.84 -0.93 -10.46
CA LYS A 398 -18.04 -0.55 -9.28
C LYS A 398 -18.40 0.89 -8.84
N PRO A 399 -18.70 1.15 -7.56
CA PRO A 399 -18.83 2.52 -7.07
C PRO A 399 -17.46 3.19 -7.02
N TYR A 400 -17.43 4.48 -7.38
CA TYR A 400 -16.26 5.35 -7.31
C TYR A 400 -16.72 6.75 -6.87
N PRO A 401 -15.97 7.46 -6.01
CA PRO A 401 -14.65 7.12 -5.50
C PRO A 401 -14.73 6.07 -4.38
N VAL A 402 -13.64 5.32 -4.16
CA VAL A 402 -13.58 4.30 -3.10
C VAL A 402 -12.18 4.20 -2.49
N LEU A 403 -12.12 4.21 -1.16
CA LEU A 403 -10.92 3.94 -0.36
C LEU A 403 -10.71 2.43 -0.27
N ILE A 404 -9.57 1.93 -0.75
CA ILE A 404 -9.30 0.48 -0.80
C ILE A 404 -8.25 0.01 0.21
N ALA A 405 -7.36 0.90 0.68
CA ALA A 405 -6.42 0.61 1.77
C ALA A 405 -5.95 1.90 2.47
N GLY A 406 -5.31 1.75 3.63
CA GLY A 406 -4.65 2.83 4.35
C GLY A 406 -4.01 2.33 5.64
N LYS A 407 -3.19 3.18 6.28
CA LYS A 407 -2.46 2.86 7.51
C LYS A 407 -2.47 4.09 8.43
N ARG A 408 -2.71 3.85 9.74
CA ARG A 408 -2.76 4.85 10.85
C ARG A 408 -3.83 5.94 10.73
N ALA A 409 -4.30 6.44 11.87
CA ALA A 409 -5.13 7.64 11.93
C ALA A 409 -4.30 8.87 11.52
N CYS A 410 -4.93 9.85 10.89
CA CYS A 410 -4.27 11.12 10.56
C CYS A 410 -4.10 11.99 11.82
N PRO A 411 -3.21 13.01 11.77
CA PRO A 411 -3.18 14.03 12.80
C PRO A 411 -4.54 14.72 12.93
N PRO A 412 -4.98 15.08 14.14
CA PRO A 412 -6.10 16.01 14.32
C PRO A 412 -5.80 17.37 13.67
N GLU A 413 -6.86 18.10 13.32
CA GLU A 413 -6.81 19.52 12.96
C GLU A 413 -6.16 20.35 14.09
N ASP A 414 -5.58 21.51 13.76
CA ASP A 414 -4.96 22.48 14.70
C ASP A 414 -3.85 21.93 15.63
N VAL A 415 -3.26 20.75 15.37
CA VAL A 415 -2.29 20.13 16.30
C VAL A 415 -0.87 20.73 16.25
N GLY A 416 -0.56 21.61 15.28
CA GLY A 416 0.74 22.26 15.14
C GLY A 416 1.68 21.57 14.14
N GLY A 417 1.12 21.03 13.07
CA GLY A 417 1.84 20.36 11.98
C GLY A 417 2.52 19.07 12.42
N ILE A 418 3.41 18.55 11.58
CA ILE A 418 4.22 17.36 11.91
C ILE A 418 4.98 17.50 13.25
N PRO A 419 5.60 18.64 13.60
CA PRO A 419 6.25 18.81 14.91
C PRO A 419 5.27 18.71 16.08
N GLY A 420 4.08 19.31 15.96
CA GLY A 420 3.01 19.27 16.96
C GLY A 420 2.40 17.87 17.11
N TYR A 421 2.15 17.18 16.00
CA TYR A 421 1.71 15.79 16.03
C TYR A 421 2.73 14.84 16.67
N LEU A 422 4.02 14.97 16.33
CA LEU A 422 5.10 14.20 16.97
C LEU A 422 5.35 14.58 18.43
N ARG A 423 4.83 15.73 18.89
CA ARG A 423 4.77 16.12 20.30
C ARG A 423 3.58 15.44 20.99
N LEU A 424 2.40 15.49 20.40
CA LEU A 424 1.19 14.81 20.88
C LEU A 424 1.45 13.30 21.09
N LEU A 425 2.04 12.62 20.11
CA LEU A 425 2.33 11.19 20.22
C LEU A 425 3.23 10.83 21.41
N LYS A 426 4.17 11.71 21.79
CA LYS A 426 5.03 11.50 22.97
C LYS A 426 4.24 11.67 24.26
N ILE A 427 3.39 12.68 24.33
CA ILE A 427 2.50 12.94 25.48
C ILE A 427 1.53 11.76 25.67
N LEU A 428 0.90 11.26 24.61
CA LEU A 428 -0.04 10.12 24.71
C LEU A 428 0.59 8.81 25.20
N VAL A 429 1.90 8.63 25.02
CA VAL A 429 2.66 7.49 25.55
C VAL A 429 3.01 7.66 27.03
N ASP A 430 3.32 8.89 27.47
CA ASP A 430 3.70 9.20 28.85
C ASP A 430 2.53 9.74 29.67
N ARG A 431 1.83 8.83 30.36
CA ARG A 431 0.64 9.16 31.17
C ARG A 431 0.93 9.95 32.45
N ASP A 432 2.20 10.02 32.84
CA ASP A 432 2.65 10.80 34.00
C ASP A 432 3.14 12.21 33.58
N ASN A 433 3.02 12.56 32.29
CA ASN A 433 3.31 13.88 31.75
C ASN A 433 2.25 14.92 32.20
N ASP A 434 2.70 16.10 32.63
CA ASP A 434 1.83 17.17 33.13
C ASP A 434 0.74 17.61 32.14
N GLU A 435 1.00 17.49 30.83
CA GLU A 435 0.08 17.91 29.75
C GLU A 435 -0.84 16.77 29.26
N TYR A 436 -0.69 15.55 29.79
CA TYR A 436 -1.44 14.37 29.31
C TYR A 436 -2.96 14.52 29.43
N GLN A 437 -3.45 15.13 30.52
CA GLN A 437 -4.89 15.29 30.72
C GLN A 437 -5.48 16.35 29.78
N GLU A 438 -4.77 17.46 29.52
CA GLU A 438 -5.21 18.54 28.63
C GLU A 438 -5.37 18.02 27.20
N TYR A 439 -4.34 17.36 26.66
CA TYR A 439 -4.43 16.75 25.32
C TYR A 439 -5.48 15.63 25.25
N LYS A 440 -5.69 14.85 26.32
CA LYS A 440 -6.73 13.82 26.33
C LYS A 440 -8.14 14.42 26.36
N GLU A 441 -8.36 15.49 27.11
CA GLU A 441 -9.66 16.20 27.12
C GLU A 441 -9.94 16.87 25.76
N TRP A 442 -8.90 17.39 25.09
CA TRP A 442 -9.01 17.96 23.74
C TRP A 442 -9.33 16.92 22.65
N LEU A 443 -8.67 15.75 22.67
CA LEU A 443 -8.86 14.68 21.68
C LEU A 443 -10.17 13.87 21.84
N GLY A 444 -10.77 13.88 23.04
CA GLY A 444 -11.83 12.95 23.40
C GLY A 444 -11.34 11.50 23.61
N GLU A 445 -12.28 10.56 23.76
CA GLU A 445 -11.95 9.17 24.15
C GLU A 445 -11.61 8.23 22.97
N ASP A 446 -11.85 8.64 21.72
CA ASP A 446 -11.82 7.77 20.53
C ASP A 446 -10.52 7.82 19.69
N PHE A 447 -9.67 8.84 19.88
CA PHE A 447 -8.44 9.00 19.08
C PHE A 447 -7.37 7.98 19.47
N ALA A 448 -6.84 7.26 18.48
CA ALA A 448 -5.66 6.42 18.63
C ALA A 448 -4.86 6.40 17.31
N ALA A 449 -3.58 6.75 17.37
CA ALA A 449 -2.75 6.92 16.17
C ALA A 449 -2.64 5.68 15.28
N GLU A 450 -2.69 4.47 15.85
CA GLU A 450 -2.64 3.22 15.07
C GLU A 450 -4.01 2.75 14.55
N ARG A 451 -5.11 3.45 14.89
CA ARG A 451 -6.47 3.06 14.52
C ARG A 451 -6.78 3.43 13.07
N PHE A 452 -6.52 2.51 12.16
CA PHE A 452 -7.08 2.54 10.82
C PHE A 452 -7.18 1.11 10.26
N GLY A 453 -8.41 0.63 10.02
CA GLY A 453 -8.63 -0.71 9.51
C GLY A 453 -9.90 -0.83 8.68
N LYS A 454 -10.43 -2.06 8.56
CA LYS A 454 -11.61 -2.38 7.76
C LYS A 454 -12.86 -1.62 8.22
N GLU A 455 -12.94 -1.26 9.49
CA GLU A 455 -14.07 -0.54 10.10
C GLU A 455 -14.06 0.93 9.66
N GLU A 456 -12.94 1.64 9.81
CA GLU A 456 -12.78 3.01 9.31
C GLU A 456 -12.94 3.07 7.77
N ILE A 457 -12.35 2.13 7.03
CA ILE A 457 -12.50 2.05 5.56
C ILE A 457 -13.97 1.86 5.16
N SER A 458 -14.73 1.01 5.87
CA SER A 458 -16.16 0.81 5.58
C SER A 458 -17.00 2.05 5.87
N LEU A 459 -16.70 2.78 6.95
CA LEU A 459 -17.40 4.02 7.31
C LEU A 459 -17.12 5.14 6.29
N ILE A 460 -15.84 5.33 5.92
CA ILE A 460 -15.46 6.32 4.90
C ILE A 460 -16.11 5.98 3.55
N ASN A 461 -16.10 4.71 3.15
CA ASN A 461 -16.72 4.30 1.88
C ASN A 461 -18.25 4.48 1.86
N ALA A 462 -18.94 4.29 2.99
CA ALA A 462 -20.38 4.59 3.07
C ALA A 462 -20.67 6.09 2.86
N VAL A 463 -19.81 6.98 3.38
CA VAL A 463 -19.93 8.44 3.16
C VAL A 463 -19.56 8.81 1.73
N LEU A 464 -18.53 8.19 1.14
CA LEU A 464 -18.21 8.38 -0.29
C LEU A 464 -19.34 7.91 -1.20
N GLU A 465 -20.00 6.79 -0.87
CA GLU A 465 -21.17 6.31 -1.61
C GLU A 465 -22.36 7.28 -1.47
N GLU A 466 -22.63 7.84 -0.28
CA GLU A 466 -23.69 8.85 -0.07
C GLU A 466 -23.42 10.20 -0.80
N VAL A 467 -22.15 10.62 -0.91
CA VAL A 467 -21.78 11.92 -1.50
C VAL A 467 -21.69 11.88 -3.04
N TYR A 468 -21.44 10.71 -3.66
CA TYR A 468 -21.11 10.60 -5.08
C TYR A 468 -22.03 9.66 -5.92
N SER A 469 -23.11 9.11 -5.34
CA SER A 469 -24.10 8.26 -6.06
C SER A 469 -25.36 8.98 -6.53
#